data_AF-A0A2R6S6W2-F1
#
_entry.id   AF-A0A2R6S6W2-F1
#
_cell.length_a   1.000
_cell.length_b   1.000
_cell.length_c   1.000
_cell.angle_alpha   90.00
_cell.angle_beta   90.00
_cell.angle_gamma   90.00
#
_symmetry.space_group_name_H-M   'P 1'
#
loop_
_entity.id
_entity.type
_entity.pdbx_description
1 polymer ?
#
loop_
_entity_poly.entity_id
_entity_poly.type
_entity_poly.pdbx_seq_one_letter_code
_entity_poly.pdbx_strand_id
1 'polypeptide(L)'
;MSLSTTETTVYVLTKYSRAYPSSTSGAQDANAEWQHFTNPVIRLVLDMKKDSRSDLESYRVRILWSINSGQDSMDLDQHEVVFVSLLN
;
A
#
# COMPACT_ATOMS: atom_id res chain seq x y z
N MET A 1 -26.91 -4.85 -21.47
CA MET A 1 -26.24 -4.56 -20.18
C MET A 1 -25.05 -5.49 -20.06
N SER A 2 -23.85 -4.99 -19.76
CA SER A 2 -22.69 -5.85 -19.50
C SER A 2 -22.74 -6.33 -18.04
N LEU A 3 -22.56 -7.64 -17.83
CA LEU A 3 -22.39 -8.21 -16.50
C LEU A 3 -20.90 -8.08 -16.12
N SER A 4 -20.63 -7.54 -14.94
CA SER A 4 -19.28 -7.49 -14.36
C SER A 4 -19.29 -8.06 -12.95
N THR A 5 -18.19 -8.69 -12.56
CA THR A 5 -17.99 -9.30 -11.25
C THR A 5 -16.84 -8.60 -10.54
N THR A 6 -17.01 -8.26 -9.26
CA THR A 6 -15.92 -7.72 -8.43
C THR A 6 -15.47 -8.80 -7.45
N GLU A 7 -14.17 -9.08 -7.47
CA GLU A 7 -13.48 -10.01 -6.58
C GLU A 7 -12.55 -9.25 -5.64
N THR A 8 -12.71 -9.43 -4.33
CA THR A 8 -11.86 -8.80 -3.31
C THR A 8 -10.92 -9.84 -2.70
N THR A 9 -9.62 -9.59 -2.80
CA THR A 9 -8.58 -10.40 -2.15
C THR A 9 -7.83 -9.56 -1.12
N VAL A 10 -7.59 -10.13 0.06
CA VAL A 10 -6.85 -9.47 1.15
C VAL A 10 -5.55 -10.22 1.41
N TYR A 11 -4.43 -9.49 1.39
CA TYR A 11 -3.11 -10.00 1.73
C TYR A 11 -2.60 -9.38 3.02
N VAL A 12 -1.88 -10.18 3.80
CA VAL A 12 -1.23 -9.77 5.04
C VAL A 12 0.27 -9.70 4.80
N LEU A 13 0.83 -8.50 4.79
CA LEU A 13 2.26 -8.26 4.57
C LEU A 13 2.97 -8.22 5.91
N THR A 14 3.86 -9.19 6.14
CA THR A 14 4.63 -9.33 7.39
C THR A 14 6.05 -8.78 7.30
N LYS A 15 6.49 -8.37 6.10
CA LYS A 15 7.81 -7.78 5.84
C LYS A 15 7.67 -6.64 4.85
N TYR A 16 8.29 -5.50 5.15
CA TYR A 16 8.33 -4.35 4.25
C TYR A 16 9.58 -3.50 4.51
N SER A 17 9.93 -2.64 3.55
CA SER A 17 11.07 -1.73 3.64
C SER A 17 10.62 -0.31 3.37
N ARG A 18 11.20 0.67 4.08
CA ARG A 18 11.01 2.09 3.81
C ARG A 18 12.32 2.71 3.36
N ALA A 19 12.31 3.42 2.24
CA ALA A 19 13.41 4.27 1.84
C ALA A 19 13.32 5.61 2.56
N TYR A 20 14.44 6.07 3.11
CA TYR A 20 14.58 7.42 3.64
C TYR A 20 15.46 8.19 2.66
N PRO A 21 14.89 9.06 1.81
CA PRO A 21 15.69 9.88 0.90
C PRO A 21 16.57 10.81 1.74
N SER A 22 17.90 10.64 1.65
CA SER A 22 18.86 11.51 2.33
C SER A 22 18.79 12.90 1.71
N SER A 23 18.35 13.89 2.49
CA SER A 23 18.30 15.30 2.08
C SER A 23 19.68 15.97 2.14
N THR A 24 20.72 15.30 1.65
CA THR A 24 22.06 15.90 1.55
C THR A 24 22.18 16.53 0.16
N SER A 25 21.95 17.83 0.12
CA SER A 25 22.15 18.67 -1.05
C SER A 25 23.60 18.58 -1.53
N GLY A 26 23.84 17.78 -2.57
CA GLY A 26 25.09 17.78 -3.33
C GLY A 26 25.97 16.55 -3.16
N ALA A 27 25.58 15.43 -3.78
CA ALA A 27 26.50 14.46 -4.39
C ALA A 27 25.66 13.42 -5.17
N GLN A 28 26.17 13.00 -6.33
CA GLN A 28 25.49 12.18 -7.34
C GLN A 28 25.23 10.72 -6.95
N ASP A 29 25.20 10.38 -5.67
CA ASP A 29 24.87 9.04 -5.17
C ASP A 29 23.86 9.16 -4.01
N ALA A 30 22.62 9.48 -4.35
CA ALA A 30 21.49 9.41 -3.44
C ALA A 30 21.09 7.95 -3.18
N ASN A 31 21.99 7.20 -2.53
CA ASN A 31 21.73 5.82 -2.14
C ASN A 31 20.75 5.86 -0.96
N ALA A 32 19.45 5.85 -1.25
CA ALA A 32 18.42 5.92 -0.22
C ALA A 32 18.63 4.79 0.80
N GLU A 33 18.80 5.14 2.07
CA GLU A 33 18.94 4.14 3.12
C GLU A 33 17.59 3.45 3.30
N TRP A 34 17.58 2.13 3.11
CA TRP A 34 16.39 1.30 3.30
C TRP A 34 16.38 0.73 4.70
N GLN A 35 15.31 0.99 5.45
CA GLN A 35 15.07 0.34 6.74
C GLN A 35 14.06 -0.80 6.56
N HIS A 36 14.37 -1.97 7.11
CA HIS A 36 13.56 -3.17 7.02
C HIS A 36 12.72 -3.38 8.29
N PHE A 37 11.45 -3.74 8.11
CA PHE A 37 10.49 -3.90 9.19
C PHE A 37 9.75 -5.23 9.06
N THR A 38 9.37 -5.78 10.22
CA THR A 38 8.45 -6.92 10.33
C THR A 38 7.22 -6.63 11.18
N ASN A 39 7.10 -5.39 11.69
CA ASN A 39 6.04 -4.91 12.57
C ASN A 39 5.92 -3.37 12.35
N PRO A 40 4.72 -2.79 12.22
CA PRO A 40 3.38 -3.39 12.13
C PRO A 40 3.16 -4.31 10.94
N VAL A 41 2.16 -5.17 11.05
CA VAL A 41 1.62 -5.92 9.91
C VAL A 41 0.81 -4.97 9.03
N ILE A 42 1.06 -5.00 7.72
CA ILE A 42 0.34 -4.18 6.74
C ILE A 42 -0.72 -5.05 6.05
N ARG A 43 -1.92 -4.52 5.82
CA ARG A 43 -2.95 -5.21 5.02
C ARG A 43 -3.03 -4.59 3.63
N LEU A 44 -3.00 -5.43 2.61
CA LEU A 44 -3.22 -5.04 1.22
C LEU A 44 -4.58 -5.57 0.78
N VAL A 45 -5.44 -4.70 0.27
CA VAL A 45 -6.72 -5.09 -0.31
C VAL A 45 -6.66 -4.87 -1.81
N LEU A 46 -6.96 -5.91 -2.58
CA LEU A 46 -7.04 -5.88 -4.03
C LEU A 46 -8.47 -6.18 -4.45
N ASP A 47 -9.15 -5.18 -5.01
CA ASP A 47 -10.45 -5.32 -5.63
C ASP A 47 -10.24 -5.43 -7.15
N MET A 48 -10.63 -6.53 -7.78
CA MET A 48 -10.54 -6.75 -9.23
C MET A 48 -11.93 -6.77 -9.83
N LYS A 49 -12.19 -5.95 -10.84
CA LYS A 49 -13.42 -5.97 -11.63
C LYS A 49 -13.16 -6.71 -12.93
N LYS A 50 -13.93 -7.76 -13.18
CA LYS A 50 -13.84 -8.59 -14.38
C LYS A 50 -15.13 -8.51 -15.17
N ASP A 51 -15.04 -8.61 -16.48
CA ASP A 51 -16.21 -8.69 -17.36
C ASP A 51 -16.84 -10.09 -17.33
N SER A 52 -17.92 -10.29 -18.09
CA SER A 52 -18.59 -11.59 -18.22
C SER A 52 -17.72 -12.72 -18.79
N ARG A 53 -16.60 -12.40 -19.45
CA ARG A 53 -15.63 -13.34 -20.01
C ARG A 53 -14.45 -13.59 -19.07
N SER A 54 -14.49 -13.01 -17.86
CA SER A 54 -13.42 -13.02 -16.87
C SER A 54 -12.17 -12.21 -17.27
N ASP A 55 -12.30 -11.34 -18.27
CA ASP A 55 -11.25 -10.38 -18.63
C ASP A 55 -11.20 -9.26 -17.58
N LEU A 56 -10.01 -8.82 -17.19
CA LEU A 56 -9.83 -7.77 -16.19
C LEU A 56 -10.25 -6.42 -16.79
N GLU A 57 -11.32 -5.83 -16.26
CA GLU A 57 -11.78 -4.48 -16.63
C GLU A 57 -11.03 -3.41 -15.84
N SER A 58 -10.85 -3.62 -14.54
CA SER A 58 -10.12 -2.70 -13.67
C SER A 58 -9.66 -3.39 -12.39
N TYR A 59 -8.76 -2.75 -11.67
CA TYR A 59 -8.45 -3.14 -10.30
C TYR A 59 -8.28 -1.90 -9.42
N ARG A 60 -8.41 -2.09 -8.11
CA ARG A 60 -8.13 -1.10 -7.08
C ARG A 60 -7.29 -1.77 -6.00
N VAL A 61 -6.15 -1.17 -5.70
CA VAL A 61 -5.31 -1.56 -4.57
C VAL A 61 -5.57 -0.60 -3.39
N ARG A 62 -5.52 -1.08 -2.16
CA ARG A 62 -5.56 -0.26 -0.94
C ARG A 62 -4.54 -0.81 0.06
N ILE A 63 -3.71 0.06 0.64
CA ILE A 63 -2.72 -0.30 1.65
C ILE A 63 -3.18 0.24 3.00
N LEU A 64 -3.66 -0.65 3.86
CA LEU A 64 -4.05 -0.31 5.22
C LEU A 64 -2.84 -0.50 6.13
N TRP A 65 -2.23 0.61 6.54
CA TRP A 65 -1.04 0.63 7.37
C TRP A 65 -1.29 1.42 8.64
N SER A 66 -1.33 0.73 9.78
CA SER A 66 -1.45 1.36 11.10
C SER A 66 -0.06 1.45 11.72
N ILE A 67 0.56 2.63 11.64
CA ILE A 67 1.83 2.89 12.32
C ILE A 67 1.51 3.22 13.78
N ASN A 68 1.79 2.28 14.70
CA ASN A 68 1.84 2.63 16.11
C ASN A 68 3.05 3.55 16.33
N SER A 69 2.82 4.87 16.36
CA SER A 69 3.73 5.79 17.04
C SER A 69 3.79 5.38 18.52
N GLY A 70 4.99 5.42 19.11
CA GLY A 70 5.32 4.76 20.37
C GLY A 70 4.42 5.08 21.56
N GLN A 71 4.68 4.36 22.66
CA GLN A 71 3.90 4.21 23.89
C GLN A 71 3.40 5.48 24.62
N ASP A 72 3.69 6.68 24.13
CA ASP A 72 3.27 7.97 24.72
C ASP A 72 2.49 8.91 23.78
N SER A 73 2.11 8.50 22.57
CA SER A 73 1.24 9.36 21.72
C SER A 73 -0.24 8.99 21.89
N MET A 74 -0.90 9.59 22.88
CA MET A 74 -2.34 9.87 22.80
C MET A 74 -2.53 11.02 21.80
N ASP A 75 -2.54 10.73 20.50
CA ASP A 75 -3.18 11.57 19.47
C ASP A 75 -3.03 10.87 18.11
N LEU A 76 -4.17 10.53 17.48
CA LEU A 76 -4.71 11.26 16.33
C LEU A 76 -3.81 11.17 15.09
N ASP A 77 -3.85 10.01 14.44
CA ASP A 77 -4.37 9.89 13.07
C ASP A 77 -4.01 8.50 12.53
N GLN A 78 -5.02 7.63 12.41
CA GLN A 78 -4.92 6.42 11.61
C GLN A 78 -4.83 6.86 10.14
N HIS A 79 -3.63 7.19 9.68
CA HIS A 79 -3.42 7.53 8.27
C HIS A 79 -3.61 6.28 7.40
N GLU A 80 -4.85 6.05 6.96
CA GLU A 80 -5.14 5.08 5.90
C GLU A 80 -4.51 5.60 4.60
N VAL A 81 -3.42 4.94 4.16
CA VAL A 81 -2.76 5.31 2.91
C VAL A 81 -3.38 4.55 1.74
N VAL A 82 -4.42 5.14 1.13
CA VAL A 82 -5.11 4.52 -0.01
C VAL A 82 -4.38 4.84 -1.32
N PHE A 83 -3.57 3.91 -1.82
CA PHE A 83 -2.98 4.01 -3.16
C PHE A 83 -3.94 3.48 -4.23
N VAL A 84 -4.70 4.37 -4.87
CA VAL A 84 -5.54 4.00 -6.00
C VAL A 84 -4.71 4.01 -7.28
N SER A 85 -4.47 2.83 -7.86
CA SER A 85 -3.97 2.67 -9.23
C SER A 85 -5.14 2.19 -10.08
N LEU A 86 -5.51 2.96 -11.10
CA LEU A 86 -6.47 2.59 -12.13
C LEU A 86 -5.67 2.37 -13.43
N LEU A 87 -5.53 1.13 -13.87
CA LEU A 87 -5.18 0.84 -15.26
C LEU A 87 -6.50 0.69 -16.03
N ASN A 88 -6.59 1.38 -17.17
CA ASN A 88 -7.71 1.37 -18.12
C ASN A 88 -7.18 0.85 -19.46
#